data_AF-A0A3B3QQV9-F1
#
_entry.id   AF-A0A3B3QQV9-F1
#
_cell.length_a   1.000
_cell.length_b   1.000
_cell.length_c   1.000
_cell.angle_alpha   90.00
_cell.angle_beta   90.00
_cell.angle_gamma   90.00
#
_symmetry.space_group_name_H-M   'P 1'
#
loop_
_entity.id
_entity.type
_entity.pdbx_description
1 polymer ?
#
loop_
_entity_poly.entity_id
_entity_poly.type
_entity_poly.pdbx_seq_one_letter_code
_entity_poly.pdbx_strand_id
1 'polypeptide(L)'
;MIFNFIWQNKLLFTDSKELPKLVKKYNGLEIKLKEPKGYAVRITDLNGTVYWGRDEMLESWSELYLPESTEMVVIGAIDNFPSLAEGLQLIVLVDSQGKVYFYENEVLHLIAESLEDFFEEGAKSPPIKSYEYGQCL
;
A
#
# COMPACT_ATOMS: atom_id res chain seq x y z
N MET A 1 23.46 8.25 -1.78
CA MET A 1 22.56 9.25 -2.38
C MET A 1 22.03 8.87 -3.77
N ILE A 2 22.62 7.89 -4.48
CA ILE A 2 22.19 7.45 -5.83
C ILE A 2 21.09 6.34 -5.78
N PHE A 3 21.00 5.58 -4.69
CA PHE A 3 20.07 4.44 -4.58
C PHE A 3 18.57 4.82 -4.53
N ASN A 4 18.21 5.98 -3.98
CA ASN A 4 16.81 6.47 -3.98
C ASN A 4 16.31 6.84 -5.38
N PHE A 5 17.20 7.32 -6.25
CA PHE A 5 16.83 7.87 -7.56
C PHE A 5 16.49 6.79 -8.60
N ILE A 6 17.09 5.61 -8.49
CA ILE A 6 16.86 4.47 -9.40
C ILE A 6 15.55 3.74 -9.05
N TRP A 7 15.11 3.81 -7.79
CA TRP A 7 13.90 3.15 -7.29
C TRP A 7 12.64 3.98 -7.53
N GLN A 8 12.67 5.29 -7.25
CA GLN A 8 11.60 6.22 -7.63
C GLN A 8 11.34 6.13 -9.14
N ASN A 9 12.33 6.36 -9.99
CA ASN A 9 12.14 6.30 -11.45
C ASN A 9 11.70 4.94 -12.00
N LYS A 10 11.86 3.83 -11.27
CA LYS A 10 11.36 2.53 -11.75
C LYS A 10 9.92 2.28 -11.31
N LEU A 11 9.55 2.56 -10.05
CA LEU A 11 8.16 2.40 -9.58
C LEU A 11 7.17 3.34 -10.27
N LEU A 12 7.60 4.55 -10.62
CA LEU A 12 6.76 5.58 -11.27
C LEU A 12 6.17 5.13 -12.61
N PHE A 13 6.75 4.12 -13.27
CA PHE A 13 6.33 3.64 -14.60
C PHE A 13 6.11 2.13 -14.64
N THR A 14 5.88 1.48 -13.49
CA THR A 14 5.75 0.02 -13.41
C THR A 14 4.30 -0.43 -13.62
N ASP A 15 4.08 -1.28 -14.62
CA ASP A 15 2.86 -2.08 -14.81
C ASP A 15 2.56 -2.89 -13.54
N SER A 16 1.30 -2.95 -13.11
CA SER A 16 0.88 -3.69 -11.90
C SER A 16 1.41 -5.13 -11.87
N LYS A 17 1.60 -5.76 -13.04
CA LYS A 17 2.16 -7.11 -13.18
C LYS A 17 3.63 -7.25 -12.79
N GLU A 18 4.39 -6.17 -12.83
CA GLU A 18 5.80 -6.13 -12.47
C GLU A 18 6.01 -5.72 -11.00
N LEU A 19 5.00 -5.13 -10.35
CA LEU A 19 5.07 -4.72 -8.94
C LEU A 19 5.45 -5.87 -7.99
N PRO A 20 4.84 -7.07 -8.04
CA PRO A 20 5.20 -8.16 -7.13
C PRO A 20 6.68 -8.56 -7.23
N LYS A 21 7.26 -8.52 -8.44
CA LYS A 21 8.68 -8.81 -8.65
C LYS A 21 9.58 -7.74 -8.03
N LEU A 22 9.20 -6.47 -8.14
CA LEU A 22 9.92 -5.37 -7.50
C LEU A 22 9.84 -5.45 -5.98
N VAL A 23 8.65 -5.69 -5.42
CA VAL A 23 8.44 -5.87 -3.98
C VAL A 23 9.35 -6.98 -3.45
N LYS A 24 9.36 -8.15 -4.09
CA LYS A 24 10.24 -9.26 -3.71
C LYS A 24 11.73 -8.89 -3.81
N LYS A 25 12.12 -8.17 -4.86
CA LYS A 25 13.52 -7.76 -5.08
C LYS A 25 14.02 -6.78 -4.01
N TYR A 26 13.15 -5.89 -3.55
CA TYR A 26 13.50 -4.82 -2.61
C TYR A 26 12.93 -5.04 -1.21
N ASN A 27 12.53 -6.27 -0.89
CA ASN A 27 11.97 -6.62 0.41
C ASN A 27 12.89 -6.19 1.57
N GLY A 28 12.32 -5.53 2.57
CA GLY A 28 13.02 -4.96 3.72
C GLY A 28 13.59 -3.55 3.50
N LEU A 29 13.54 -3.00 2.28
CA LEU A 29 13.90 -1.60 2.05
C LEU A 29 12.90 -0.68 2.74
N GLU A 30 13.40 0.32 3.48
CA GLU A 30 12.56 1.35 4.10
C GLU A 30 12.61 2.66 3.31
N ILE A 31 11.43 3.23 3.07
CA ILE A 31 11.27 4.45 2.28
C ILE A 31 10.51 5.46 3.10
N LYS A 32 11.20 6.52 3.48
CA LYS A 32 10.62 7.59 4.29
C LYS A 32 9.55 8.31 3.49
N LEU A 33 8.40 8.49 4.14
CA LEU A 33 7.31 9.28 3.58
C LEU A 33 7.56 10.77 3.83
N LYS A 34 7.14 11.58 2.88
CA LYS A 34 7.07 13.04 3.06
C LYS A 34 5.95 13.39 4.04
N GLU A 35 4.81 12.73 3.91
CA GLU A 35 3.71 12.74 4.86
C GLU A 35 3.11 11.33 5.01
N PRO A 36 2.74 10.90 6.23
CA PRO A 36 3.01 11.57 7.49
C PRO A 36 4.50 11.54 7.85
N LYS A 37 5.04 12.70 8.27
CA LYS A 37 6.45 12.82 8.66
C LYS A 37 6.83 11.84 9.77
N GLY A 38 8.04 11.28 9.67
CA GLY A 38 8.60 10.37 10.68
C GLY A 38 8.28 8.90 10.44
N TYR A 39 7.41 8.58 9.48
CA TYR A 39 7.10 7.22 9.09
C TYR A 39 7.83 6.82 7.80
N ALA A 40 7.99 5.51 7.63
CA ALA A 40 8.53 4.91 6.42
C ALA A 40 7.67 3.71 6.02
N VAL A 41 7.57 3.47 4.72
CA VAL A 41 7.05 2.23 4.17
C VAL A 41 8.19 1.23 4.12
N ARG A 42 8.06 0.13 4.85
CA ARG A 42 8.92 -1.05 4.68
C ARG A 42 8.36 -1.87 3.52
N ILE A 43 9.12 -1.96 2.45
CA ILE A 43 8.76 -2.71 1.25
C ILE A 43 8.70 -4.19 1.59
N THR A 44 7.55 -4.79 1.37
CA THR A 44 7.30 -6.21 1.63
C THR A 44 6.02 -6.68 0.97
N ASP A 45 5.91 -7.98 0.71
CA ASP A 45 4.67 -8.60 0.24
C ASP A 45 3.76 -8.96 1.43
N LEU A 46 2.61 -9.59 1.17
CA LEU A 46 1.66 -10.00 2.21
C LEU A 46 2.33 -10.75 3.37
N ASN A 47 3.31 -11.59 3.05
CA ASN A 47 4.00 -12.40 4.05
C ASN A 47 4.81 -11.53 5.01
N GLY A 48 5.42 -10.43 4.62
CA GLY A 48 6.11 -9.56 5.59
C GLY A 48 5.22 -8.62 6.40
N THR A 49 3.90 -8.84 6.41
CA THR A 49 2.91 -8.09 7.19
C THR A 49 2.37 -8.91 8.37
N VAL A 50 1.55 -8.29 9.21
CA VAL A 50 0.77 -8.96 10.28
C VAL A 50 -0.22 -9.98 9.73
N TYR A 51 -0.55 -9.91 8.43
CA TYR A 51 -1.42 -10.83 7.71
C TYR A 51 -0.63 -11.97 7.01
N TRP A 52 0.57 -12.31 7.49
CA TRP A 52 1.36 -13.45 6.96
C TRP A 52 0.48 -14.69 6.80
N GLY A 53 0.53 -15.30 5.61
CA GLY A 53 -0.18 -16.54 5.28
C GLY A 53 -1.70 -16.44 5.21
N ARG A 54 -2.28 -15.23 5.26
CA ARG A 54 -3.71 -14.98 5.11
C ARG A 54 -4.05 -14.52 3.69
N ASP A 55 -3.90 -15.41 2.72
CA ASP A 55 -4.19 -15.14 1.30
C ASP A 55 -5.65 -14.68 1.10
N GLU A 56 -6.58 -15.14 1.95
CA GLU A 56 -7.98 -14.71 1.96
C GLU A 56 -8.18 -13.21 2.23
N MET A 57 -7.22 -12.56 2.90
CA MET A 57 -7.26 -11.12 3.11
C MET A 57 -7.00 -10.37 1.81
N LEU A 58 -6.03 -10.86 1.01
CA LEU A 58 -5.72 -10.26 -0.29
C LEU A 58 -6.89 -10.45 -1.26
N GLU A 59 -7.50 -11.64 -1.28
CA GLU A 59 -8.74 -11.89 -2.03
C GLU A 59 -9.86 -10.93 -1.60
N SER A 60 -10.05 -10.74 -0.29
CA SER A 60 -11.06 -9.83 0.24
C SER A 60 -10.83 -8.38 -0.19
N TRP A 61 -9.59 -7.88 -0.07
CA TRP A 61 -9.25 -6.52 -0.52
C TRP A 61 -9.52 -6.31 -2.01
N SER A 62 -9.27 -7.32 -2.83
CA SER A 62 -9.51 -7.28 -4.28
C SER A 62 -10.97 -7.33 -4.69
N GLU A 63 -11.82 -8.06 -3.95
CA GLU A 63 -13.18 -8.38 -4.39
C GLU A 63 -14.29 -7.66 -3.62
N LEU A 64 -14.07 -7.25 -2.36
CA LEU A 64 -15.18 -6.97 -1.43
C LEU A 64 -15.25 -5.51 -0.92
N TYR A 65 -14.29 -4.67 -1.28
CA TYR A 65 -14.23 -3.28 -0.77
C TYR A 65 -14.61 -2.24 -1.82
N LEU A 66 -14.08 -2.37 -3.04
CA LEU A 66 -14.29 -1.37 -4.10
C LEU A 66 -15.57 -1.67 -4.90
N PRO A 67 -16.17 -0.64 -5.56
CA PRO A 67 -17.35 -0.83 -6.42
C PRO A 67 -17.14 -1.78 -7.60
N GLU A 68 -15.90 -1.89 -8.08
CA GLU A 68 -15.50 -2.84 -9.11
C GLU A 68 -14.29 -3.62 -8.57
N SER A 69 -14.31 -4.94 -8.73
CA SER A 69 -13.19 -5.77 -8.30
C SER A 69 -11.94 -5.46 -9.12
N THR A 70 -10.78 -5.52 -8.46
CA THR A 70 -9.50 -5.17 -9.07
C THR A 70 -8.38 -5.95 -8.40
N GLU A 71 -7.38 -6.35 -9.18
CA GLU A 71 -6.16 -6.93 -8.62
C GLU A 71 -5.50 -5.91 -7.69
N MET A 72 -5.18 -6.34 -6.47
CA MET A 72 -4.42 -5.55 -5.52
C MET A 72 -3.09 -6.22 -5.22
N VAL A 73 -2.08 -5.40 -5.00
CA VAL A 73 -0.73 -5.83 -4.63
C VAL A 73 -0.36 -5.16 -3.32
N VAL A 74 0.03 -5.96 -2.32
CA VAL A 74 0.71 -5.45 -1.12
C VAL A 74 2.12 -5.02 -1.53
N ILE A 75 2.42 -3.74 -1.35
CA ILE A 75 3.75 -3.19 -1.66
C ILE A 75 4.58 -2.88 -0.42
N GLY A 76 3.95 -2.87 0.75
CA GLY A 76 4.65 -2.68 2.00
C GLY A 76 3.74 -2.48 3.19
N ALA A 77 4.38 -2.15 4.30
CA ALA A 77 3.73 -1.86 5.57
C ALA A 77 4.37 -0.63 6.23
N ILE A 78 3.57 0.14 6.97
CA ILE A 78 4.06 1.17 7.89
C ILE A 78 3.91 0.62 9.30
N ASP A 79 5.04 0.35 9.95
CA ASP A 79 5.07 -0.25 11.29
C ASP A 79 4.94 0.81 12.40
N ASN A 80 4.39 0.40 13.55
CA ASN A 80 4.22 1.24 14.75
C ASN A 80 3.41 2.53 14.50
N PHE A 81 2.47 2.48 13.56
CA PHE A 81 1.57 3.60 13.31
C PHE A 81 0.50 3.66 14.41
N PRO A 82 0.26 4.83 15.05
CA PRO A 82 -0.71 4.96 16.14
C PRO A 82 -2.14 4.98 15.59
N SER A 83 -2.61 3.82 15.15
CA SER A 83 -3.92 3.55 14.55
C SER A 83 -4.66 2.42 15.27
N LEU A 84 -5.86 2.11 14.78
CA LEU A 84 -6.61 0.91 15.18
C LEU A 84 -6.22 -0.34 14.37
N ALA A 85 -5.21 -0.24 13.49
CA ALA A 85 -4.76 -1.37 12.69
C ALA A 85 -4.18 -2.50 13.55
N GLU A 86 -4.40 -3.74 13.11
CA GLU A 86 -3.83 -4.92 13.76
C GLU A 86 -2.29 -4.80 13.79
N GLY A 87 -1.69 -5.05 14.97
CA GLY A 87 -0.25 -4.93 15.14
C GLY A 87 0.31 -3.51 14.97
N LEU A 88 -0.52 -2.46 14.98
CA LEU A 88 -0.12 -1.07 14.67
C LEU A 88 0.54 -0.96 13.29
N GLN A 89 0.08 -1.77 12.34
CA GLN A 89 0.66 -1.86 11.00
C GLN A 89 -0.36 -1.45 9.95
N LEU A 90 -0.11 -0.31 9.27
CA LEU A 90 -0.89 0.05 8.09
C LEU A 90 -0.37 -0.73 6.88
N ILE A 91 -1.24 -1.45 6.20
CA ILE A 91 -0.86 -2.18 4.98
C ILE A 91 -1.00 -1.23 3.79
N VAL A 92 0.04 -1.17 2.95
CA VAL A 92 0.07 -0.34 1.75
C VAL A 92 -0.25 -1.22 0.54
N LEU A 93 -1.39 -0.95 -0.08
CA LEU A 93 -1.93 -1.68 -1.23
C LEU A 93 -1.92 -0.79 -2.47
N VAL A 94 -1.75 -1.42 -3.64
CA VAL A 94 -1.84 -0.75 -4.94
C VAL A 94 -2.80 -1.53 -5.83
N ASP A 95 -3.76 -0.86 -6.44
CA ASP A 95 -4.67 -1.49 -7.41
C ASP A 95 -4.08 -1.55 -8.83
N SER A 96 -4.79 -2.22 -9.74
CA SER A 96 -4.39 -2.33 -11.15
C SER A 96 -4.24 -1.00 -11.90
N GLN A 97 -4.82 0.09 -11.39
CA GLN A 97 -4.71 1.44 -11.96
C GLN A 97 -3.57 2.25 -11.32
N GLY A 98 -2.86 1.68 -10.33
CA GLY A 98 -1.75 2.33 -9.64
C GLY A 98 -2.18 3.19 -8.44
N LYS A 99 -3.46 3.19 -8.06
CA LYS A 99 -3.93 3.94 -6.90
C LYS A 99 -3.45 3.27 -5.62
N VAL A 100 -3.12 4.09 -4.62
CA VAL A 100 -2.49 3.61 -3.37
C VAL A 100 -3.46 3.74 -2.21
N TYR A 101 -3.58 2.65 -1.46
CA TYR A 101 -4.48 2.54 -0.33
C TYR A 101 -3.72 2.19 0.95
N PHE A 102 -4.23 2.70 2.07
CA PHE A 102 -3.96 2.12 3.39
C PHE A 102 -5.13 1.23 3.80
N TYR A 103 -4.82 0.04 4.28
CA TYR A 103 -5.78 -0.77 5.01
C TYR A 103 -5.64 -0.51 6.51
N GLU A 104 -6.74 -0.12 7.14
CA GLU A 104 -6.85 0.10 8.58
C GLU A 104 -8.22 -0.39 9.06
N ASN A 105 -8.24 -1.36 9.97
CA ASN A 105 -9.45 -1.80 10.70
C ASN A 105 -10.69 -1.99 9.79
N GLU A 106 -10.60 -2.90 8.81
CA GLU A 106 -11.68 -3.20 7.85
C GLU A 106 -12.10 -2.04 6.95
N VAL A 107 -11.21 -1.07 6.73
CA VAL A 107 -11.41 0.04 5.79
C VAL A 107 -10.21 0.18 4.86
N LEU A 108 -10.49 0.34 3.56
CA LEU A 108 -9.50 0.80 2.58
C LEU A 108 -9.60 2.31 2.40
N HIS A 109 -8.53 3.01 2.74
CA HIS A 109 -8.38 4.45 2.56
C HIS A 109 -7.57 4.74 1.31
N LEU A 110 -8.18 5.32 0.28
CA LEU A 110 -7.47 5.86 -0.88
C LEU A 110 -6.67 7.08 -0.44
N ILE A 111 -5.34 6.99 -0.47
CA ILE A 111 -4.43 8.03 0.04
C ILE A 111 -3.60 8.71 -1.05
N ALA A 112 -3.53 8.13 -2.26
CA ALA A 112 -2.89 8.72 -3.43
C ALA A 112 -3.47 8.12 -4.72
N GLU A 113 -3.51 8.91 -5.80
CA GLU A 113 -3.99 8.46 -7.11
C GLU A 113 -2.92 7.70 -7.91
N SER A 114 -1.66 7.75 -7.46
CA SER A 114 -0.54 7.05 -8.07
C SER A 114 0.56 6.76 -7.04
N LEU A 115 1.49 5.86 -7.38
CA LEU A 115 2.71 5.66 -6.59
C LEU A 115 3.63 6.89 -6.60
N GLU A 116 3.58 7.70 -7.66
CA GLU A 116 4.29 8.97 -7.77
C GLU A 116 3.86 9.93 -6.68
N ASP A 117 2.56 10.24 -6.65
CA ASP A 117 1.95 11.12 -5.66
C ASP A 117 2.27 10.61 -4.25
N PHE A 118 2.16 9.30 -4.02
CA PHE A 118 2.41 8.71 -2.71
C PHE A 118 3.85 8.92 -2.22
N PHE A 119 4.86 8.71 -3.06
CA PHE A 119 6.27 8.83 -2.65
C PHE A 119 6.82 10.26 -2.75
N GLU A 120 6.27 11.10 -3.63
CA GLU A 120 6.74 12.49 -3.81
C GLU A 120 6.00 13.50 -2.93
N GLU A 121 4.70 13.29 -2.71
CA GLU A 121 3.83 14.16 -1.92
C GLU A 121 3.52 13.58 -0.53
N GLY A 122 3.41 12.27 -0.43
CA GLY A 122 3.02 11.55 0.79
C GLY A 122 1.57 11.07 0.75
N ALA A 123 1.15 10.40 1.83
CA ALA A 123 -0.25 10.00 1.99
C ALA A 123 -1.14 11.21 2.30
N LYS A 124 -2.26 11.36 1.57
CA LYS A 124 -3.24 12.39 1.87
C LYS A 124 -3.93 12.13 3.21
N SER A 125 -4.02 13.19 4.01
CA SER A 125 -4.78 13.23 5.27
C SER A 125 -5.59 14.52 5.31
N PRO A 126 -6.94 14.47 5.31
CA PRO A 126 -7.77 13.26 5.30
C PRO A 126 -7.65 12.43 4.00
N PRO A 127 -8.04 11.13 4.01
CA PRO A 127 -8.06 10.29 2.81
C PRO A 127 -8.92 10.88 1.70
N ILE A 128 -8.59 10.59 0.44
CA ILE A 128 -9.37 11.02 -0.73
C ILE A 128 -10.77 10.39 -0.67
N LYS A 129 -10.81 9.10 -0.35
CA LYS A 129 -12.02 8.32 -0.18
C LYS A 129 -11.73 7.11 0.71
N SER A 130 -12.75 6.62 1.40
CA SER A 130 -12.68 5.40 2.21
C SER A 130 -13.74 4.42 1.74
N TYR A 131 -13.44 3.13 1.87
CA TYR A 131 -14.31 2.02 1.50
C TYR A 131 -14.35 1.04 2.66
N GLU A 132 -15.52 0.85 3.26
CA GLU A 132 -15.73 -0.15 4.31
C GLU A 132 -15.96 -1.52 3.69
N TYR A 133 -15.59 -2.58 4.43
CA TYR A 133 -15.84 -3.95 3.99
C TYR A 133 -17.31 -4.18 3.60
N GLY A 134 -17.54 -4.70 2.40
CA GLY A 134 -18.87 -5.04 1.89
C GLY A 134 -19.79 -3.87 1.58
N GLN A 135 -19.34 -2.62 1.73
CA GLN A 135 -20.16 -1.43 1.46
C GLN A 135 -20.58 -1.31 -0.01
N CYS A 136 -19.79 -1.88 -0.90
CA CYS A 136 -19.99 -1.76 -2.35
C CYS A 136 -20.55 -3.04 -3.01
N LEU A 137 -20.99 -4.02 -2.21
CA LEU A 137 -21.63 -5.26 -2.67
C LEU A 137 -23.13 -5.08 -2.97
#